data_AF-A0A660UB46-F1
#
_entry.id   AF-A0A660UB46-F1
#
_cell.length_a   1.000
_cell.length_b   1.000
_cell.length_c   1.000
_cell.angle_alpha   90.00
_cell.angle_beta   90.00
_cell.angle_gamma   90.00
#
_symmetry.space_group_name_H-M   'P 1'
#
loop_
_entity.id
_entity.type
_entity.pdbx_description
1 polymer ?
#
loop_
_entity_poly.entity_id
_entity_poly.type
_entity_poly.pdbx_seq_one_letter_code
_entity_poly.pdbx_strand_id
1 'polypeptide(L)'
;EGVGQVAQVYGLACDRCGICAAFCPAKAIEFEGYEDDQIIAQLEAVEEGKVIAFCCAESAYKAADMAARLGMRYPAEVRVIEVPCAGRVDLIHILKAFERGASGVLIMGCPEGACHHLEGNIRARERVEYARKLLGEIGIDKGRVEMVNLGPDMAWRFVQEVSRMTEKAKEG
;
A
#
# COMPACT_ATOMS: atom_id res chain seq x y z
N GLU A 1 -22.67 -11.48 33.04
CA GLU A 1 -22.05 -11.51 31.70
C GLU A 1 -21.45 -10.14 31.44
N GLY A 2 -20.16 -10.00 31.69
CA GLY A 2 -19.47 -8.71 31.56
C GLY A 2 -18.93 -8.59 30.14
N VAL A 3 -19.57 -7.78 29.31
CA VAL A 3 -18.95 -7.29 28.07
C VAL A 3 -17.74 -6.48 28.52
N GLY A 4 -16.55 -7.07 28.41
CA GLY A 4 -15.30 -6.40 28.74
C GLY A 4 -15.22 -5.10 27.96
N GLN A 5 -14.94 -4.01 28.65
CA GLN A 5 -14.80 -2.70 28.04
C GLN A 5 -13.63 -2.76 27.05
N VAL A 6 -13.93 -2.69 25.74
CA VAL A 6 -12.91 -2.71 24.69
C VAL A 6 -12.18 -1.37 24.66
N ALA A 7 -10.86 -1.41 24.43
CA ALA A 7 -10.08 -0.20 24.24
C ALA A 7 -10.57 0.54 22.98
N GLN A 8 -10.81 1.85 23.11
CA GLN A 8 -11.26 2.69 21.99
C GLN A 8 -10.19 3.72 21.65
N VAL A 9 -9.99 3.94 20.35
CA VAL A 9 -9.14 5.02 19.85
C VAL A 9 -9.96 6.31 19.84
N TYR A 10 -9.50 7.32 20.56
CA TYR A 10 -10.11 8.64 20.48
C TYR A 10 -9.72 9.31 19.18
N GLY A 11 -10.65 9.44 18.24
CA GLY A 11 -10.38 9.90 16.87
C GLY A 11 -9.63 11.23 16.78
N LEU A 12 -9.88 12.18 17.69
CA LEU A 12 -9.18 13.49 17.69
C LEU A 12 -7.70 13.41 18.08
N ALA A 13 -7.29 12.34 18.78
CA ALA A 13 -5.90 12.11 19.13
C ALA A 13 -5.20 11.17 18.14
N CYS A 14 -5.94 10.60 17.19
CA CYS A 14 -5.39 9.69 16.21
C CYS A 14 -4.75 10.47 15.06
N ASP A 15 -3.47 10.21 14.79
CA ASP A 15 -2.79 10.74 13.60
C ASP A 15 -3.33 10.15 12.29
N ARG A 16 -4.23 9.16 12.34
CA ARG A 16 -4.83 8.47 11.19
C ARG A 16 -3.84 7.81 10.22
N CYS A 17 -2.66 7.43 10.71
CA CYS A 17 -1.62 6.79 9.90
C CYS A 17 -1.84 5.28 9.66
N GLY A 18 -2.68 4.62 10.48
CA GLY A 18 -2.97 3.19 10.38
C GLY A 18 -1.86 2.23 10.80
N ILE A 19 -0.73 2.73 11.34
CA ILE A 19 0.42 1.89 11.73
C ILE A 19 0.05 0.88 12.83
N CYS A 20 -0.79 1.29 13.80
CA CYS A 20 -1.24 0.43 14.89
C CYS A 20 -2.03 -0.78 14.37
N ALA A 21 -2.97 -0.57 13.45
CA ALA A 21 -3.73 -1.64 12.80
C ALA A 21 -2.81 -2.55 11.96
N ALA A 22 -1.86 -1.96 11.23
CA ALA A 22 -0.91 -2.69 10.40
C ALA A 22 0.21 -3.43 11.16
N PHE A 23 0.35 -3.20 12.46
CA PHE A 23 1.35 -3.86 13.30
C PHE A 23 0.74 -4.81 14.32
N CYS A 24 -0.57 -4.68 14.61
CA CYS A 24 -1.26 -5.50 15.60
C CYS A 24 -1.19 -6.99 15.22
N PRO A 25 -0.42 -7.83 15.94
CA PRO A 25 -0.29 -9.24 15.58
C PRO A 25 -1.60 -10.01 15.78
N ALA A 26 -2.42 -9.56 16.73
CA ALA A 26 -3.72 -10.14 17.04
C ALA A 26 -4.85 -9.64 16.12
N LYS A 27 -4.57 -8.65 15.25
CA LYS A 27 -5.59 -8.02 14.39
C LYS A 27 -6.82 -7.51 15.14
N ALA A 28 -6.59 -7.06 16.37
CA ALA A 28 -7.64 -6.56 17.26
C ALA A 28 -7.98 -5.09 17.04
N ILE A 29 -7.22 -4.36 16.22
CA ILE A 29 -7.43 -2.93 15.95
C ILE A 29 -8.09 -2.79 14.58
N GLU A 30 -9.34 -2.38 14.58
CA GLU A 30 -10.05 -1.94 13.38
C GLU A 30 -9.74 -0.47 13.12
N PHE A 31 -9.41 -0.12 11.88
CA PHE A 31 -9.14 1.25 11.46
C PHE A 31 -10.27 1.75 10.60
N GLU A 32 -11.09 2.65 11.15
CA GLU A 32 -12.31 3.13 10.52
C GLU A 32 -12.07 3.65 9.09
N GLY A 33 -12.83 3.12 8.14
CA GLY A 33 -12.80 3.49 6.72
C GLY A 33 -11.64 2.92 5.91
N TYR A 34 -10.74 2.16 6.56
CA TYR A 34 -9.70 1.38 5.91
C TYR A 34 -9.45 0.10 6.69
N GLU A 35 -10.51 -0.61 7.04
CA GLU A 35 -10.46 -1.91 7.73
C GLU A 35 -9.75 -2.95 6.85
N ASP A 36 -9.16 -3.97 7.47
CA ASP A 36 -8.43 -5.02 6.72
C ASP A 36 -9.35 -5.70 5.70
N ASP A 37 -10.59 -6.02 6.08
CA ASP A 37 -11.57 -6.66 5.20
C ASP A 37 -11.93 -5.80 3.99
N GLN A 38 -11.98 -4.48 4.13
CA GLN A 38 -12.25 -3.58 3.01
C GLN A 38 -11.09 -3.54 2.02
N ILE A 39 -9.85 -3.49 2.53
CA ILE A 39 -8.65 -3.53 1.68
C ILE A 39 -8.55 -4.88 0.98
N ILE A 40 -8.81 -5.98 1.69
CA ILE A 40 -8.79 -7.33 1.13
C ILE A 40 -9.88 -7.51 0.07
N ALA A 41 -11.11 -7.04 0.32
CA ALA A 41 -12.18 -7.09 -0.67
C ALA A 41 -11.80 -6.37 -1.97
N GLN A 42 -11.08 -5.24 -1.87
CA GLN A 42 -10.56 -4.55 -3.06
C GLN A 42 -9.53 -5.38 -3.82
N LEU A 43 -8.68 -6.16 -3.14
CA LEU A 43 -7.73 -7.09 -3.74
C LEU A 43 -8.43 -8.28 -4.40
N GLU A 44 -9.50 -8.79 -3.77
CA GLU A 44 -10.27 -9.92 -4.29
C GLU A 44 -11.02 -9.59 -5.57
N ALA A 45 -11.40 -8.33 -5.74
CA ALA A 45 -12.05 -7.80 -6.94
C ALA A 45 -11.08 -7.55 -8.11
N VAL A 46 -9.76 -7.72 -7.92
CA VAL A 46 -8.77 -7.50 -8.98
C VAL A 46 -8.56 -8.78 -9.77
N GLU A 47 -8.49 -8.66 -11.09
CA GLU A 47 -8.11 -9.75 -12.00
C GLU A 47 -6.65 -10.17 -11.77
N GLU A 48 -6.31 -11.41 -12.11
CA GLU A 48 -4.93 -11.91 -12.05
C GLU A 48 -4.01 -11.11 -13.00
N GLY A 49 -2.73 -11.06 -12.66
CA GLY A 49 -1.69 -10.43 -13.48
C GLY A 49 -1.62 -8.90 -13.38
N LYS A 50 -2.42 -8.26 -12.52
CA LYS A 50 -2.38 -6.80 -12.31
C LYS A 50 -1.27 -6.40 -11.34
N VAL A 51 -0.74 -5.19 -11.53
CA VAL A 51 0.12 -4.52 -10.55
C VAL A 51 -0.78 -3.81 -9.54
N ILE A 52 -0.65 -4.13 -8.26
CA ILE A 52 -1.36 -3.44 -7.18
C ILE A 52 -0.51 -2.28 -6.68
N ALA A 53 -1.05 -1.06 -6.69
CA ALA A 53 -0.40 0.12 -6.13
C ALA A 53 -1.18 0.63 -4.92
N PHE A 54 -0.66 0.37 -3.72
CA PHE A 54 -1.16 0.98 -2.49
C PHE A 54 -0.65 2.42 -2.40
N CYS A 55 -1.55 3.39 -2.50
CA CYS A 55 -1.20 4.80 -2.59
C CYS A 55 -1.62 5.57 -1.34
N CYS A 56 -0.64 6.19 -0.68
CA CYS A 56 -0.87 7.13 0.41
C CYS A 56 -1.74 8.30 -0.05
N ALA A 57 -2.86 8.53 0.63
CA ALA A 57 -3.82 9.61 0.37
C ALA A 57 -3.14 10.99 0.35
N GLU A 58 -2.13 11.19 1.22
CA GLU A 58 -1.43 12.48 1.33
C GLU A 58 -0.35 12.72 0.26
N SER A 59 0.05 11.70 -0.53
CA SER A 59 0.99 11.91 -1.64
C SER A 59 0.64 11.12 -2.91
N ALA A 60 0.95 9.83 -2.97
CA ALA A 60 0.94 9.06 -4.20
C ALA A 60 -0.45 9.02 -4.85
N TYR A 61 -1.51 9.02 -4.05
CA TYR A 61 -2.88 9.06 -4.58
C TYR A 61 -3.19 10.39 -5.27
N LYS A 62 -2.75 11.52 -4.68
CA LYS A 62 -2.84 12.86 -5.30
C LYS A 62 -2.00 12.94 -6.59
N ALA A 63 -0.84 12.29 -6.62
CA ALA A 63 -0.02 12.21 -7.83
C ALA A 63 -0.69 11.38 -8.94
N ALA A 64 -1.38 10.29 -8.57
CA ALA A 64 -2.18 9.49 -9.50
C ALA A 64 -3.38 10.30 -10.05
N ASP A 65 -4.10 11.03 -9.19
CA ASP A 65 -5.18 11.94 -9.61
C ASP A 65 -4.65 13.04 -10.54
N MET A 66 -3.51 13.63 -10.22
CA MET A 66 -2.86 14.62 -11.08
C MET A 66 -2.45 14.02 -12.44
N ALA A 67 -1.91 12.80 -12.47
CA ALA A 67 -1.60 12.10 -13.72
C ALA A 67 -2.86 11.91 -14.59
N ALA A 68 -3.98 11.54 -13.98
CA ALA A 68 -5.26 11.41 -14.66
C ALA A 68 -5.76 12.75 -15.23
N ARG A 69 -5.70 13.84 -14.44
CA ARG A 69 -6.09 15.19 -14.89
C ARG A 69 -5.23 15.73 -16.02
N LEU A 70 -3.95 15.40 -16.03
CA LEU A 70 -3.01 15.75 -17.09
C LEU A 70 -3.13 14.85 -18.33
N GLY A 71 -4.00 13.85 -18.30
CA GLY A 71 -4.17 12.90 -19.41
C GLY A 71 -2.95 12.00 -19.62
N MET A 72 -2.11 11.83 -18.59
CA MET A 72 -0.94 10.95 -18.65
C MET A 72 -1.40 9.49 -18.69
N ARG A 73 -0.85 8.71 -19.62
CA ARG A 73 -1.18 7.30 -19.76
C ARG A 73 -0.14 6.45 -19.04
N TYR A 74 -0.62 5.44 -18.33
CA TYR A 74 0.16 4.34 -17.78
C TYR A 74 -0.57 3.02 -18.08
N PRO A 75 0.08 1.86 -17.93
CA PRO A 75 -0.52 0.57 -18.26
C PRO A 75 -1.87 0.34 -17.55
N ALA A 76 -2.85 -0.22 -18.27
CA ALA A 76 -4.18 -0.50 -17.73
C ALA A 76 -4.18 -1.65 -16.71
N GLU A 77 -3.06 -2.37 -16.63
CA GLU A 77 -2.80 -3.45 -15.68
C GLU A 77 -2.52 -2.95 -14.26
N VAL A 78 -2.49 -1.64 -14.02
CA VAL A 78 -2.26 -1.05 -12.70
C VAL A 78 -3.59 -0.81 -11.97
N ARG A 79 -3.73 -1.38 -10.78
CA ARG A 79 -4.84 -1.14 -9.86
C ARG A 79 -4.36 -0.30 -8.68
N VAL A 80 -4.84 0.95 -8.61
CA VAL A 80 -4.62 1.84 -7.46
C VAL A 80 -5.59 1.49 -6.33
N ILE A 81 -5.06 1.32 -5.13
CA ILE A 81 -5.80 1.19 -3.88
C ILE A 81 -5.37 2.32 -2.96
N GLU A 82 -6.30 3.19 -2.59
CA GLU A 82 -6.03 4.28 -1.66
C GLU A 82 -5.90 3.75 -0.22
N VAL A 83 -4.90 4.24 0.50
CA VAL A 83 -4.71 4.03 1.94
C VAL A 83 -4.43 5.37 2.61
N PRO A 84 -4.79 5.58 3.88
CA PRO A 84 -4.66 6.89 4.53
C PRO A 84 -3.17 7.27 4.67
N CYS A 85 -2.32 6.26 4.85
CA CYS A 85 -0.88 6.37 4.80
C CYS A 85 -0.29 5.05 4.30
N ALA A 86 0.90 5.09 3.70
CA ALA A 86 1.66 3.87 3.42
C ALA A 86 1.87 3.00 4.68
N GLY A 87 1.92 3.62 5.87
CA GLY A 87 2.05 2.93 7.15
C GLY A 87 0.89 2.00 7.49
N ARG A 88 -0.29 2.17 6.87
CA ARG A 88 -1.47 1.31 7.01
C ARG A 88 -1.33 -0.02 6.25
N VAL A 89 -0.48 -0.06 5.24
CA VAL A 89 -0.26 -1.29 4.46
C VAL A 89 0.38 -2.33 5.37
N ASP A 90 -0.35 -3.42 5.55
CA ASP A 90 0.05 -4.56 6.35
C ASP A 90 0.76 -5.60 5.48
N LEU A 91 1.58 -6.44 6.11
CA LEU A 91 2.17 -7.60 5.47
C LEU A 91 1.09 -8.51 4.86
N ILE A 92 -0.04 -8.72 5.55
CA ILE A 92 -1.15 -9.55 5.05
C ILE A 92 -1.70 -8.98 3.74
N HIS A 93 -1.78 -7.65 3.59
CA HIS A 93 -2.25 -7.05 2.33
C HIS A 93 -1.31 -7.37 1.17
N ILE A 94 0.00 -7.26 1.41
CA ILE A 94 1.03 -7.56 0.41
C ILE A 94 0.96 -9.02 0.00
N LEU A 95 0.93 -9.94 0.98
CA LEU A 95 0.88 -11.37 0.73
C LEU A 95 -0.43 -11.78 0.05
N LYS A 96 -1.57 -11.21 0.49
CA LYS A 96 -2.88 -11.45 -0.12
C LYS A 96 -2.92 -11.00 -1.57
N ALA A 97 -2.27 -9.88 -1.91
CA ALA A 97 -2.16 -9.44 -3.31
C ALA A 97 -1.47 -10.50 -4.18
N PHE A 98 -0.35 -11.09 -3.72
CA PHE A 98 0.31 -12.18 -4.44
C PHE A 98 -0.50 -13.48 -4.46
N GLU A 99 -1.18 -13.83 -3.37
CA GLU A 99 -2.11 -14.97 -3.30
C GLU A 99 -3.21 -14.84 -4.38
N ARG A 100 -3.67 -13.62 -4.67
CA ARG A 100 -4.65 -13.30 -5.71
C ARG A 100 -4.05 -13.12 -7.10
N GLY A 101 -2.78 -13.46 -7.30
CA GLY A 101 -2.13 -13.45 -8.60
C GLY A 101 -1.61 -12.09 -9.05
N ALA A 102 -1.36 -11.14 -8.13
CA ALA A 102 -0.76 -9.85 -8.49
C ALA A 102 0.61 -10.05 -9.16
N SER A 103 0.82 -9.39 -10.31
CA SER A 103 2.08 -9.40 -11.05
C SER A 103 3.16 -8.56 -10.36
N GLY A 104 2.75 -7.55 -9.60
CA GLY A 104 3.64 -6.79 -8.73
C GLY A 104 2.86 -5.99 -7.70
N VAL A 105 3.52 -5.56 -6.64
CA VAL A 105 2.93 -4.77 -5.55
C VAL A 105 3.82 -3.56 -5.27
N LEU A 106 3.25 -2.36 -5.42
CA LEU A 106 3.89 -1.10 -5.08
C LEU A 106 3.25 -0.53 -3.83
N ILE A 107 4.09 -0.12 -2.88
CA ILE A 107 3.67 0.68 -1.74
C ILE A 107 4.21 2.08 -1.99
N MET A 108 3.32 3.05 -2.18
CA MET A 108 3.68 4.39 -2.62
C MET A 108 3.34 5.41 -1.54
N GLY A 109 4.38 6.05 -0.99
CA GLY A 109 4.27 6.97 0.14
C GLY A 109 4.90 8.33 -0.09
N CYS A 110 4.77 9.20 0.91
CA CYS A 110 5.40 10.52 0.93
C CYS A 110 6.93 10.40 0.80
N PRO A 111 7.63 11.45 0.33
CA PRO A 111 9.10 11.50 0.33
C PRO A 111 9.68 11.15 1.70
N GLU A 112 10.85 10.52 1.73
CA GLU A 112 11.55 10.24 2.99
C GLU A 112 11.84 11.54 3.74
N GLY A 113 11.67 11.53 5.07
CA GLY A 113 11.79 12.73 5.91
C GLY A 113 10.62 13.72 5.81
N ALA A 114 9.66 13.49 4.90
CA ALA A 114 8.49 14.35 4.70
C ALA A 114 7.17 13.58 4.81
N CYS A 115 7.12 12.53 5.64
CA CYS A 115 5.88 11.82 5.90
C CYS A 115 4.89 12.74 6.63
N HIS A 116 3.66 12.85 6.11
CA HIS A 116 2.61 13.62 6.77
C HIS A 116 2.33 13.13 8.19
N HIS A 117 2.47 11.82 8.41
CA HIS A 117 2.24 11.16 9.70
C HIS A 117 3.55 10.68 10.36
N LEU A 118 4.61 11.49 10.24
CA LEU A 118 5.93 11.30 10.85
C LEU A 118 6.76 10.12 10.32
N GLU A 119 6.33 8.88 10.57
CA GLU A 119 7.14 7.67 10.30
C GLU A 119 6.43 6.63 9.43
N GLY A 120 5.21 6.90 8.95
CA GLY A 120 4.41 5.89 8.24
C GLY A 120 5.10 5.27 7.03
N ASN A 121 5.81 6.06 6.23
CA ASN A 121 6.58 5.56 5.09
C ASN A 121 7.82 4.74 5.51
N ILE A 122 8.47 5.08 6.62
CA ILE A 122 9.61 4.34 7.17
C ILE A 122 9.16 2.95 7.63
N ARG A 123 8.06 2.88 8.40
CA ARG A 123 7.47 1.59 8.84
C ARG A 123 7.01 0.74 7.66
N ALA A 124 6.43 1.37 6.64
CA ALA A 124 6.05 0.68 5.41
C ALA A 124 7.26 0.08 4.69
N ARG A 125 8.38 0.82 4.58
CA ARG A 125 9.63 0.32 3.98
C ARG A 125 10.17 -0.90 4.74
N GLU A 126 10.16 -0.87 6.06
CA GLU A 126 10.57 -2.03 6.89
C GLU A 126 9.70 -3.27 6.60
N ARG A 127 8.38 -3.09 6.49
CA ARG A 127 7.47 -4.19 6.12
C ARG A 127 7.69 -4.70 4.70
N VAL A 128 7.93 -3.82 3.75
CA VAL A 128 8.24 -4.19 2.37
C VAL A 128 9.51 -5.04 2.34
N GLU A 129 10.58 -4.63 3.01
CA GLU A 129 11.81 -5.41 3.09
C GLU A 129 11.61 -6.78 3.76
N TYR A 130 10.73 -6.86 4.76
CA TYR A 130 10.35 -8.14 5.35
C TYR A 130 9.56 -9.02 4.36
N ALA A 131 8.57 -8.46 3.66
CA ALA A 131 7.82 -9.15 2.62
C ALA A 131 8.74 -9.68 1.51
N ARG A 132 9.73 -8.89 1.07
CA ARG A 132 10.73 -9.31 0.07
C ARG A 132 11.50 -10.55 0.48
N LYS A 133 11.87 -10.66 1.77
CA LYS A 133 12.56 -11.85 2.29
C LYS A 133 11.66 -13.08 2.21
N LEU A 134 10.44 -12.98 2.71
CA LEU A 134 9.45 -14.07 2.71
C LEU A 134 9.11 -14.53 1.29
N LEU A 135 8.86 -13.59 0.37
CA LEU A 135 8.56 -13.89 -1.03
C LEU A 135 9.75 -14.60 -1.70
N GLY A 136 10.96 -14.15 -1.42
CA GLY A 136 12.18 -14.79 -1.93
C GLY A 136 12.40 -16.21 -1.41
N GLU A 137 11.98 -16.52 -0.18
CA GLU A 137 12.05 -17.88 0.39
C GLU A 137 11.13 -18.88 -0.32
N ILE A 138 10.00 -18.40 -0.85
CA ILE A 138 9.04 -19.20 -1.61
C ILE A 138 9.24 -19.13 -3.14
N GLY A 139 10.35 -18.53 -3.60
CA GLY A 139 10.71 -18.47 -5.01
C GLY A 139 10.03 -17.38 -5.83
N ILE A 140 9.32 -16.45 -5.19
CA ILE A 140 8.79 -15.25 -5.85
C ILE A 140 9.92 -14.21 -5.95
N ASP A 141 10.06 -13.58 -7.14
CA ASP A 141 11.07 -12.53 -7.33
C ASP A 141 10.89 -11.39 -6.31
N LYS A 142 11.94 -11.13 -5.52
CA LYS A 142 12.03 -10.06 -4.53
C LYS A 142 11.85 -8.67 -5.15
N GLY A 143 12.02 -8.57 -6.46
CA GLY A 143 11.79 -7.38 -7.24
C GLY A 143 10.32 -7.05 -7.49
N ARG A 144 9.39 -7.98 -7.25
CA ARG A 144 7.95 -7.78 -7.50
C ARG A 144 7.22 -7.03 -6.38
N VAL A 145 7.90 -6.71 -5.29
CA VAL A 145 7.37 -5.80 -4.26
C VAL A 145 8.38 -4.69 -3.96
N GLU A 146 7.93 -3.44 -4.05
CA GLU A 146 8.80 -2.28 -3.86
C GLU A 146 8.09 -1.13 -3.13
N MET A 147 8.87 -0.39 -2.33
CA MET A 147 8.45 0.89 -1.76
C MET A 147 8.92 2.02 -2.68
N VAL A 148 8.01 2.94 -3.00
CA VAL A 148 8.30 4.12 -3.81
C VAL A 148 7.88 5.36 -3.04
N ASN A 149 8.78 6.34 -2.97
CA ASN A 149 8.52 7.61 -2.29
C ASN A 149 8.42 8.74 -3.31
N LEU A 150 7.28 9.44 -3.33
CA LEU A 150 7.04 10.59 -4.21
C LEU A 150 6.13 11.64 -3.56
N GLY A 151 6.29 12.88 -4.01
CA GLY A 151 5.44 14.01 -3.63
C GLY A 151 4.07 13.99 -4.34
N PRO A 152 3.07 14.73 -3.82
CA PRO A 152 1.73 14.79 -4.38
C PRO A 152 1.65 15.40 -5.79
N ASP A 153 2.65 16.18 -6.18
CA ASP A 153 2.77 16.88 -7.47
C ASP A 153 3.62 16.10 -8.50
N MET A 154 4.15 14.93 -8.13
CA MET A 154 5.04 14.13 -8.97
C MET A 154 4.30 13.12 -9.85
N ALA A 155 3.30 13.59 -10.62
CA ALA A 155 2.51 12.76 -11.53
C ALA A 155 3.37 11.96 -12.52
N TRP A 156 4.42 12.58 -13.06
CA TRP A 156 5.38 11.92 -13.95
C TRP A 156 6.08 10.73 -13.30
N ARG A 157 6.46 10.87 -12.03
CA ARG A 157 7.15 9.81 -11.29
C ARG A 157 6.20 8.67 -10.95
N PHE A 158 4.96 8.99 -10.59
CA PHE A 158 3.92 7.98 -10.41
C PHE A 158 3.78 7.11 -11.66
N VAL A 159 3.58 7.73 -12.83
CA VAL A 159 3.46 7.05 -14.14
C VAL A 159 4.69 6.20 -14.46
N GLN A 160 5.88 6.77 -14.25
CA GLN A 160 7.14 6.07 -14.50
C GLN A 160 7.27 4.79 -13.65
N GLU A 161 7.00 4.87 -12.35
CA GLU A 161 7.21 3.77 -11.42
C GLU A 161 6.20 2.64 -11.60
N VAL A 162 4.92 2.97 -11.84
CA VAL A 162 3.91 1.94 -12.13
C VAL A 162 4.16 1.26 -13.48
N SER A 163 4.66 2.00 -14.48
CA SER A 163 5.03 1.45 -15.79
C SER A 163 6.23 0.52 -15.65
N ARG A 164 7.28 0.96 -14.92
CA ARG A 164 8.47 0.16 -14.62
C ARG A 164 8.13 -1.15 -13.92
N MET A 165 7.26 -1.12 -12.91
CA MET A 165 6.83 -2.34 -12.22
C MET A 165 6.05 -3.26 -13.16
N THR A 166 5.19 -2.72 -14.02
CA THR A 166 4.42 -3.51 -14.98
C THR A 166 5.33 -4.19 -16.00
N GLU A 167 6.37 -3.51 -16.48
CA GLU A 167 7.37 -4.08 -17.39
C GLU A 167 8.15 -5.20 -16.71
N LYS A 168 8.69 -4.93 -15.53
CA LYS A 168 9.44 -5.91 -14.72
C LYS A 168 8.61 -7.17 -14.43
N ALA A 169 7.32 -7.00 -14.15
CA ALA A 169 6.41 -8.10 -13.87
C ALA A 169 6.06 -8.97 -15.09
N LYS A 170 6.36 -8.51 -16.31
CA LYS A 170 6.20 -9.31 -17.55
C LYS A 170 7.45 -10.13 -17.87
N GLU A 171 8.61 -9.80 -17.28
CA GLU A 171 9.90 -10.41 -17.59
C GLU A 171 10.25 -11.63 -16.71
N GLY A 172 9.49 -11.91 -15.65
CA GLY A 172 9.73 -13.02 -14.70
C GLY A 172 8.47 -13.75 -14.32
#